data_AF-A0A7K3EQN8-F1
#
_entry.id   AF-A0A7K3EQN8-F1
#
_cell.length_a   1.000
_cell.length_b   1.000
_cell.length_c   1.000
_cell.angle_alpha   90.00
_cell.angle_beta   90.00
_cell.angle_gamma   90.00
#
_symmetry.space_group_name_H-M   'P 1'
#
loop_
_entity.id
_entity.type
_entity.pdbx_description
1 polymer ?
#
loop_
_entity_poly.entity_id
_entity_poly.type
_entity_poly.pdbx_seq_one_letter_code
_entity_poly.pdbx_strand_id
1 'polypeptide(L)'
;RAAGSARGVLEACRRGLDVLDDHRMTLGASELRARATAQGAELAALAQEASLVSGGPRRLLVWSERWRATVLTAPPTRPPADPALLSGMTAFREIAARAEAARTDGGRPVPALEREQRRLEREIRSRTLHMRGGAPGDGDRFDVGRLLRRLGDGVRLVELAVLDGRVHVLLCGQGRVRRFEAGLLAEAEREAEHVQAGLRRLAHPGAEARLPLVEAAGARLQELLLGPAAAHLGSGPVVVVPPGRLHRVPWALLPALRERVLSVSPSASSWLRARDTAPPPGGRQVLVRGPGLASGGAEVT
;
A
#
# COMPACT_ATOMS: atom_id res chain seq x y z
N ARG A 1 11.59 -27.41 27.39
CA ARG A 1 10.22 -26.95 27.08
C ARG A 1 10.02 -25.58 27.74
N ALA A 2 10.28 -24.50 27.02
CA ALA A 2 9.91 -23.14 27.43
C ALA A 2 8.84 -22.66 26.45
N ALA A 3 7.58 -23.02 26.71
CA ALA A 3 6.45 -22.46 25.97
C ALA A 3 6.36 -20.99 26.37
N GLY A 4 7.01 -20.12 25.61
CA GLY A 4 7.02 -18.68 25.86
C GLY A 4 5.58 -18.17 25.89
N SER A 5 5.19 -17.52 26.99
CA SER A 5 3.86 -16.91 27.10
C SER A 5 3.61 -16.00 25.88
N ALA A 6 2.39 -15.99 25.33
CA ALA A 6 2.04 -15.13 24.20
C ALA A 6 2.45 -13.65 24.43
N ARG A 7 2.42 -13.21 25.69
CA ARG A 7 2.92 -11.90 26.12
C ARG A 7 4.41 -11.71 25.85
N GLY A 8 5.25 -12.71 26.14
CA GLY A 8 6.69 -12.68 25.86
C GLY A 8 7.00 -12.62 24.37
N VAL A 9 6.25 -13.35 23.53
CA VAL A 9 6.37 -13.27 22.06
C VAL A 9 6.03 -11.87 21.57
N LEU A 10 4.90 -11.31 22.02
CA LEU A 10 4.48 -9.95 21.65
C LEU A 10 5.49 -8.88 22.09
N GLU A 11 6.12 -9.07 23.24
CA GLU A 11 7.14 -8.14 23.73
C GLU A 11 8.45 -8.24 22.94
N ALA A 12 8.88 -9.46 22.58
CA ALA A 12 10.02 -9.69 21.71
C ALA A 12 9.80 -9.10 20.30
N CYS A 13 8.64 -9.37 19.69
CA CYS A 13 8.25 -8.77 18.41
C CYS A 13 8.21 -7.23 18.50
N ARG A 14 7.75 -6.68 19.63
CA ARG A 14 7.73 -5.22 19.82
C ARG A 14 9.13 -4.63 19.77
N ARG A 15 10.05 -5.18 20.57
CA ARG A 15 11.44 -4.73 20.61
C ARG A 15 12.14 -4.92 19.28
N GLY A 16 11.90 -6.05 18.60
CA GLY A 16 12.46 -6.31 17.28
C GLY A 16 12.00 -5.30 16.23
N LEU A 17 10.70 -4.94 16.22
CA LEU A 17 10.19 -3.90 15.33
C LEU A 17 10.72 -2.51 15.69
N ASP A 18 10.87 -2.17 16.98
CA ASP A 18 11.47 -0.90 17.40
C ASP A 18 12.92 -0.78 16.87
N VAL A 19 13.71 -1.85 16.97
CA VAL A 19 15.08 -1.90 16.43
C VAL A 19 15.09 -1.76 14.89
N LEU A 20 14.15 -2.40 14.19
CA LEU A 20 14.05 -2.27 12.73
C LEU A 20 13.64 -0.86 12.29
N ASP A 21 12.74 -0.21 13.05
CA ASP A 21 12.36 1.18 12.81
C ASP A 21 13.56 2.11 13.01
N ASP A 22 14.31 1.97 14.11
CA ASP A 22 15.55 2.73 14.39
C ASP A 22 16.61 2.50 13.29
N HIS A 23 16.82 1.25 12.88
CA HIS A 23 17.79 0.92 11.84
C HIS A 23 17.38 1.50 10.49
N ARG A 24 16.07 1.46 10.13
CA ARG A 24 15.55 2.07 8.89
C ARG A 24 15.75 3.59 8.87
N MET A 25 15.66 4.26 10.01
CA MET A 25 15.94 5.71 10.11
C MET A 25 17.41 6.04 9.81
N THR A 26 18.34 5.10 9.96
CA THR A 26 19.76 5.32 9.65
C THR A 26 20.14 5.03 8.20
N LEU A 27 19.27 4.38 7.42
CA LEU A 27 19.58 3.84 6.09
C LEU A 27 19.02 4.68 4.93
N GLY A 28 19.90 5.34 4.16
CA GLY A 28 19.51 6.11 2.96
C GLY A 28 19.14 5.25 1.74
N ALA A 29 19.77 4.09 1.56
CA ALA A 29 19.57 3.25 0.37
C ALA A 29 18.29 2.39 0.40
N SER A 30 17.60 2.36 -0.73
CA SER A 30 16.35 1.60 -0.93
C SER A 30 16.52 0.09 -0.76
N GLU A 31 17.68 -0.48 -1.09
CA GLU A 31 17.95 -1.92 -0.96
C GLU A 31 18.09 -2.37 0.50
N LEU A 32 18.77 -1.57 1.34
CA LEU A 32 18.91 -1.84 2.78
C LEU A 32 17.57 -1.67 3.48
N ARG A 33 16.76 -0.69 3.05
CA ARG A 33 15.37 -0.54 3.47
C ARG A 33 14.50 -1.74 3.04
N ALA A 34 14.71 -2.31 1.86
CA ALA A 34 13.97 -3.49 1.40
C ALA A 34 14.28 -4.75 2.22
N ARG A 35 15.54 -4.95 2.66
CA ARG A 35 15.91 -6.08 3.54
C ARG A 35 15.36 -5.94 4.95
N ALA A 36 15.51 -4.76 5.56
CA ALA A 36 14.85 -4.45 6.84
C ALA A 36 13.31 -4.61 6.72
N THR A 37 12.78 -4.35 5.52
CA THR A 37 11.37 -4.57 5.22
C THR A 37 10.99 -6.06 5.23
N ALA A 38 11.82 -6.97 4.71
CA ALA A 38 11.47 -8.40 4.77
C ALA A 38 11.41 -8.93 6.21
N GLN A 39 12.38 -8.55 7.05
CA GLN A 39 12.50 -9.02 8.44
C GLN A 39 11.36 -8.51 9.34
N GLY A 40 10.90 -7.28 9.14
CA GLY A 40 9.78 -6.76 9.92
C GLY A 40 8.44 -7.41 9.56
N ALA A 41 8.27 -7.92 8.33
CA ALA A 41 7.08 -8.67 7.93
C ALA A 41 6.95 -9.98 8.72
N GLU A 42 8.07 -10.68 8.92
CA GLU A 42 8.12 -11.93 9.69
C GLU A 42 7.79 -11.69 11.17
N LEU A 43 8.35 -10.63 11.77
CA LEU A 43 8.03 -10.25 13.15
C LEU A 43 6.57 -9.82 13.33
N ALA A 44 6.00 -9.14 12.33
CA ALA A 44 4.60 -8.76 12.34
C ALA A 44 3.67 -9.97 12.22
N ALA A 45 3.99 -10.94 11.35
CA ALA A 45 3.22 -12.18 11.22
C ALA A 45 3.19 -12.95 12.56
N LEU A 46 4.35 -13.16 13.18
CA LEU A 46 4.46 -13.80 14.51
C LEU A 46 3.65 -13.05 15.59
N ALA A 47 3.66 -11.71 15.58
CA ALA A 47 2.89 -10.92 16.53
C ALA A 47 1.38 -10.98 16.28
N GLN A 48 0.95 -11.11 15.02
CA GLN A 48 -0.45 -11.26 14.66
C GLN A 48 -0.98 -12.65 15.06
N GLU A 49 -0.22 -13.71 14.82
CA GLU A 49 -0.50 -15.08 15.29
C GLU A 49 -0.64 -15.11 16.82
N ALA A 50 0.33 -14.56 17.55
CA ALA A 50 0.26 -14.48 19.02
C ALA A 50 -0.91 -13.60 19.53
N SER A 51 -1.32 -12.60 18.74
CA SER A 51 -2.48 -11.75 19.05
C SER A 51 -3.81 -12.44 18.82
N LEU A 52 -3.91 -13.43 17.94
CA LEU A 52 -5.15 -14.21 17.79
C LEU A 52 -5.48 -15.02 19.04
N VAL A 53 -4.45 -15.61 19.66
CA VAL A 53 -4.61 -16.49 20.83
C VAL A 53 -4.98 -15.71 22.09
N SER A 54 -4.58 -14.43 22.18
CA SER A 54 -4.60 -13.68 23.44
C SER A 54 -5.07 -12.21 23.34
N GLY A 55 -5.50 -11.75 22.16
CA GLY A 55 -5.75 -10.35 21.85
C GLY A 55 -7.05 -10.11 21.08
N GLY A 56 -7.80 -9.09 21.49
CA GLY A 56 -9.02 -8.68 20.77
C GLY A 56 -8.72 -7.96 19.43
N PRO A 57 -9.75 -7.70 18.61
CA PRO A 57 -9.62 -7.15 17.24
C PRO A 57 -8.81 -5.85 17.14
N ARG A 58 -8.88 -4.98 18.16
CA ARG A 58 -8.10 -3.72 18.20
C ARG A 58 -6.59 -3.98 18.26
N ARG A 59 -6.18 -5.04 18.94
CA ARG A 59 -4.75 -5.39 19.08
C ARG A 59 -4.21 -5.95 17.76
N LEU A 60 -4.99 -6.80 17.10
CA LEU A 60 -4.66 -7.30 15.77
C LEU A 60 -4.51 -6.14 14.77
N LEU A 61 -5.43 -5.16 14.80
CA LEU A 61 -5.35 -3.94 13.99
C LEU A 61 -4.04 -3.18 14.23
N VAL A 62 -3.65 -2.96 15.49
CA VAL A 62 -2.40 -2.25 15.83
C VAL A 62 -1.17 -2.98 15.28
N TRP A 63 -1.10 -4.30 15.44
CA TRP A 63 0.05 -5.07 14.92
C TRP A 63 0.09 -5.11 13.40
N SER A 64 -1.07 -5.14 12.76
CA SER A 64 -1.18 -5.12 11.31
C SER A 64 -0.81 -3.76 10.71
N GLU A 65 -1.21 -2.67 11.38
CA GLU A 65 -0.88 -1.30 10.97
C GLU A 65 0.56 -0.91 11.25
N ARG A 66 1.13 -1.34 12.38
CA ARG A 66 2.53 -1.06 12.72
C ARG A 66 3.46 -1.50 11.59
N TRP A 67 3.20 -2.68 11.03
CA TRP A 67 3.98 -3.18 9.93
C TRP A 67 3.76 -2.42 8.62
N ARG A 68 2.49 -2.20 8.25
CA ARG A 68 2.14 -1.46 7.03
C ARG A 68 2.71 -0.05 7.03
N ALA A 69 2.65 0.66 8.16
CA ALA A 69 3.24 1.99 8.30
C ALA A 69 4.75 1.97 8.04
N THR A 70 5.48 0.96 8.52
CA THR A 70 6.93 0.83 8.30
C THR A 70 7.28 0.57 6.84
N VAL A 71 6.50 -0.25 6.12
CA VAL A 71 6.74 -0.53 4.69
C VAL A 71 6.34 0.63 3.78
N LEU A 72 5.25 1.33 4.12
CA LEU A 72 4.57 2.26 3.22
C LEU A 72 4.83 3.73 3.56
N THR A 73 5.57 4.02 4.63
CA THR A 73 6.12 5.37 4.85
C THR A 73 7.22 5.61 3.83
N ALA A 74 6.82 6.04 2.64
CA ALA A 74 7.73 6.70 1.73
C ALA A 74 8.19 8.01 2.40
N PRO A 75 9.50 8.32 2.39
CA PRO A 75 9.96 9.65 2.77
C PRO A 75 9.18 10.67 1.92
N PRO A 76 8.76 11.80 2.50
CA PRO A 76 8.17 12.87 1.69
C PRO A 76 9.14 13.18 0.55
N THR A 77 8.64 13.22 -0.69
CA THR A 77 9.42 13.52 -1.90
C THR A 77 9.82 15.00 -1.89
N ARG A 78 10.76 15.34 -1.02
CA ARG A 78 11.42 16.63 -0.97
C ARG A 78 12.69 16.53 -1.81
N PRO A 79 13.08 17.60 -2.51
CA PRO A 79 14.43 17.68 -3.08
C PRO A 79 15.46 17.30 -1.99
N PRO A 80 16.45 16.45 -2.30
CA PRO A 80 17.49 16.13 -1.34
C PRO A 80 18.16 17.40 -0.81
N ALA A 81 18.43 17.44 0.50
CA ALA A 81 19.14 18.58 1.11
C ALA A 81 20.60 18.67 0.64
N ASP A 82 21.19 17.55 0.19
CA ASP A 82 22.53 17.53 -0.42
C ASP A 82 22.47 18.19 -1.82
N PRO A 83 23.11 19.37 -2.00
CA PRO A 83 23.10 20.08 -3.28
C PRO A 83 23.75 19.28 -4.42
N ALA A 84 24.74 18.44 -4.10
CA ALA A 84 25.44 17.66 -5.10
C ALA A 84 24.61 16.44 -5.57
N LEU A 85 23.85 15.82 -4.66
CA LEU A 85 22.84 14.82 -5.04
C LEU A 85 21.71 15.43 -5.88
N LEU A 86 21.23 16.62 -5.49
CA LEU A 86 20.23 17.36 -6.26
C LEU A 86 20.74 17.65 -7.69
N SER A 87 21.96 18.14 -7.82
CA SER A 87 22.61 18.39 -9.11
C SER A 87 22.74 17.10 -9.94
N GLY A 88 23.18 15.99 -9.33
CA GLY A 88 23.28 14.69 -9.99
C GLY A 88 21.93 14.16 -10.49
N MET A 89 20.87 14.28 -9.69
CA MET A 89 19.51 13.89 -10.08
C MET A 89 18.95 14.75 -11.21
N THR A 90 19.22 16.06 -11.21
CA THR A 90 18.83 16.97 -12.30
C THR A 90 19.53 16.60 -13.60
N ALA A 91 20.86 16.40 -13.56
CA ALA A 91 21.65 15.96 -14.71
C ALA A 91 21.16 14.60 -15.25
N PHE A 92 20.82 13.66 -14.37
CA PHE A 92 20.28 12.36 -14.77
C PHE A 92 18.94 12.50 -15.52
N ARG A 93 18.02 13.34 -15.05
CA ARG A 93 16.74 13.59 -15.72
C ARG A 93 16.94 14.21 -17.11
N GLU A 94 17.87 15.15 -17.21
CA GLU A 94 18.20 15.80 -18.48
C GLU A 94 18.79 14.82 -19.50
N ILE A 95 19.76 14.00 -19.09
CA ILE A 95 20.36 12.96 -19.96
C ILE A 95 19.32 11.90 -20.34
N ALA A 96 18.46 11.48 -19.41
CA ALA A 96 17.38 10.53 -19.70
C ALA A 96 16.38 11.09 -20.72
N ALA A 97 16.00 12.37 -20.59
CA ALA A 97 15.11 13.04 -21.54
C ALA A 97 15.74 13.14 -22.94
N ARG A 98 17.03 13.49 -23.03
CA ARG A 98 17.76 13.53 -24.31
C ARG A 98 17.90 12.16 -24.95
N ALA A 99 18.15 11.11 -24.14
CA ALA A 99 18.23 9.74 -24.61
C ALA A 99 16.87 9.23 -25.13
N GLU A 100 15.78 9.64 -24.50
CA GLU A 100 14.43 9.30 -24.94
C GLU A 100 14.06 10.02 -26.23
N ALA A 101 14.29 11.33 -26.33
CA ALA A 101 14.07 12.10 -27.56
C ALA A 101 14.83 11.51 -28.76
N ALA A 102 16.08 11.11 -28.55
CA ALA A 102 16.89 10.46 -29.58
C ALA A 102 16.31 9.10 -30.05
N ARG A 103 15.54 8.41 -29.20
CA ARG A 103 14.83 7.17 -29.57
C ARG A 103 13.50 7.46 -30.28
N THR A 104 12.77 8.49 -29.86
CA THR A 104 11.46 8.83 -30.41
C THR A 104 11.56 9.41 -31.83
N ASP A 105 12.62 10.15 -32.15
CA ASP A 105 12.84 10.77 -33.48
C ASP A 105 13.36 9.77 -34.54
N GLY A 106 13.09 8.47 -34.38
CA GLY A 106 13.59 7.41 -35.28
C GLY A 106 15.10 7.20 -35.22
N GLY A 107 15.78 7.83 -34.25
CA GLY A 107 17.21 7.75 -34.05
C GLY A 107 17.67 6.45 -33.38
N ARG A 108 18.96 6.15 -33.53
CA ARG A 108 19.60 4.99 -32.87
C ARG A 108 19.99 5.36 -31.44
N PRO A 109 20.04 4.38 -30.52
CA PRO A 109 20.57 4.60 -29.17
C PRO A 109 21.94 5.30 -29.22
N VAL A 110 22.14 6.32 -28.38
CA VAL A 110 23.39 7.09 -28.34
C VAL A 110 24.26 6.53 -27.20
N PRO A 111 25.33 5.75 -27.48
CA PRO A 111 26.07 5.04 -26.43
C PRO A 111 26.74 5.97 -25.41
N ALA A 112 27.04 7.21 -25.79
CA ALA A 112 27.56 8.22 -24.89
C ALA A 112 26.54 8.64 -23.82
N LEU A 113 25.28 8.83 -24.19
CA LEU A 113 24.20 9.17 -23.25
C LEU A 113 23.94 8.03 -22.27
N GLU A 114 23.97 6.78 -22.75
CA GLU A 114 23.79 5.61 -21.87
C GLU A 114 24.96 5.41 -20.89
N ARG A 115 26.20 5.63 -21.33
CA ARG A 115 27.37 5.58 -20.44
C ARG A 115 27.29 6.65 -19.37
N GLU A 116 26.88 7.86 -19.75
CA GLU A 116 26.73 8.98 -18.83
C GLU A 116 25.56 8.76 -17.85
N GLN A 117 24.45 8.21 -18.33
CA GLN A 117 23.32 7.80 -17.49
C GLN A 117 23.77 6.78 -16.43
N ARG A 118 24.50 5.73 -16.84
CA ARG A 118 25.06 4.72 -15.90
C ARG A 118 26.08 5.31 -14.92
N ARG A 119 26.86 6.32 -15.33
CA ARG A 119 27.81 7.03 -14.45
C ARG A 119 27.07 7.82 -13.38
N LEU A 120 26.12 8.65 -13.78
CA LEU A 120 25.28 9.44 -12.88
C LEU A 120 24.47 8.56 -11.93
N GLU A 121 23.92 7.45 -12.42
CA GLU A 121 23.22 6.46 -11.60
C GLU A 121 24.13 5.87 -10.50
N ARG A 122 25.37 5.48 -10.84
CA ARG A 122 26.34 4.99 -9.85
C ARG A 122 26.71 6.04 -8.81
N GLU A 123 26.88 7.29 -9.24
CA GLU A 123 27.22 8.41 -8.35
C GLU A 123 26.06 8.74 -7.39
N ILE A 124 24.83 8.84 -7.92
CA ILE A 124 23.60 9.01 -7.14
C ILE A 124 23.44 7.86 -6.15
N ARG A 125 23.62 6.61 -6.58
CA ARG A 125 23.52 5.42 -5.73
C ARG A 125 24.55 5.44 -4.60
N SER A 126 25.81 5.72 -4.91
CA SER A 126 26.87 5.83 -3.91
C SER A 126 26.56 6.89 -2.86
N ARG A 127 26.15 8.09 -3.27
CA ARG A 127 25.78 9.16 -2.34
C ARG A 127 24.55 8.80 -1.50
N THR A 128 23.53 8.21 -2.12
CA THR A 128 22.30 7.75 -1.44
C THR A 128 22.58 6.64 -0.40
N LEU A 129 23.57 5.77 -0.65
CA LEU A 129 24.03 4.75 0.30
C LEU A 129 24.64 5.34 1.57
N HIS A 130 25.29 6.50 1.48
CA HIS A 130 25.96 7.17 2.60
C HIS A 130 25.08 8.20 3.31
N MET A 131 23.88 8.49 2.79
CA MET A 131 22.93 9.39 3.45
C MET A 131 22.28 8.72 4.65
N ARG A 132 22.22 9.43 5.78
CA ARG A 132 21.35 9.04 6.91
C ARG A 132 19.89 9.34 6.55
N GLY A 133 18.99 8.42 6.90
CA GLY A 133 17.55 8.66 6.75
C GLY A 133 17.09 9.82 7.64
N GLY A 134 16.08 10.56 7.17
CA GLY A 134 15.41 11.56 7.99
C GLY A 134 14.45 10.86 8.96
N ALA A 135 14.55 11.14 10.26
CA ALA A 135 13.65 10.61 11.27
C ALA A 135 12.23 11.18 11.06
N PRO A 136 11.19 10.35 10.92
CA PRO A 136 9.85 10.75 11.32
C PRO A 136 9.88 11.00 12.84
N GLY A 137 9.27 12.09 13.31
CA GLY A 137 9.20 12.37 14.75
C GLY A 137 8.50 11.25 15.53
N ASP A 138 8.85 11.13 16.80
CA ASP A 138 8.42 10.15 17.83
C ASP A 138 6.89 10.09 18.10
N GLY A 139 6.06 10.66 17.23
CA GLY A 139 4.62 10.87 17.45
C GLY A 139 3.66 9.90 16.76
N ASP A 140 4.15 8.86 16.06
CA ASP A 140 3.35 8.16 15.03
C ASP A 140 2.88 6.75 15.43
N ARG A 141 2.71 6.47 16.73
CA ARG A 141 2.05 5.22 17.15
C ARG A 141 0.59 5.23 16.69
N PHE A 142 0.20 4.22 15.93
CA PHE A 142 -1.16 4.06 15.45
C PHE A 142 -2.17 3.97 16.61
N ASP A 143 -3.05 4.97 16.71
CA ASP A 143 -4.12 5.05 17.71
C ASP A 143 -5.47 4.65 17.10
N VAL A 144 -5.97 3.48 17.50
CA VAL A 144 -7.28 2.96 17.10
C VAL A 144 -8.42 3.89 17.54
N GLY A 145 -8.31 4.54 18.69
CA GLY A 145 -9.30 5.50 19.16
C GLY A 145 -9.40 6.71 18.25
N ARG A 146 -8.25 7.29 17.85
CA ARG A 146 -8.19 8.35 16.85
C ARG A 146 -8.77 7.91 15.51
N LEU A 147 -8.45 6.71 15.04
CA LEU A 147 -9.04 6.14 13.84
C LEU A 147 -10.57 6.15 13.91
N LEU A 148 -11.13 5.55 14.96
CA LEU A 148 -12.58 5.41 15.11
C LEU A 148 -13.29 6.76 15.23
N ARG A 149 -12.70 7.73 15.93
CA ARG A 149 -13.23 9.11 15.98
C ARG A 149 -13.24 9.76 14.60
N ARG A 150 -12.20 9.55 13.79
CA ARG A 150 -12.09 10.15 12.46
C ARG A 150 -13.04 9.49 11.45
N LEU A 151 -13.30 8.19 11.59
CA LEU A 151 -14.31 7.48 10.78
C LEU A 151 -15.74 7.95 11.11
N GLY A 152 -16.00 8.27 12.38
CA GLY A 152 -17.33 8.58 12.88
C GLY A 152 -18.32 7.45 12.61
N ASP A 153 -19.59 7.80 12.42
CA ASP A 153 -20.64 6.81 12.18
C ASP A 153 -20.86 6.52 10.69
N GLY A 154 -20.48 7.45 9.82
CA GLY A 154 -20.75 7.41 8.38
C GLY A 154 -19.75 6.63 7.54
N VAL A 155 -18.48 6.49 7.99
CA VAL A 155 -17.44 5.79 7.22
C VAL A 155 -17.14 4.42 7.84
N ARG A 156 -16.88 3.44 6.98
CA ARG A 156 -16.33 2.13 7.40
C ARG A 156 -14.94 1.95 6.83
N LEU A 157 -14.03 1.45 7.66
CA LEU A 157 -12.73 0.98 7.19
C LEU A 157 -12.67 -0.54 7.33
N VAL A 158 -12.32 -1.20 6.24
CA VAL A 158 -12.20 -2.65 6.10
C VAL A 158 -10.72 -2.95 5.95
N GLU A 159 -10.10 -3.42 7.03
CA GLU A 159 -8.70 -3.81 6.99
C GLU A 159 -8.59 -5.33 6.87
N LEU A 160 -7.81 -5.79 5.89
CA LEU A 160 -7.56 -7.21 5.67
C LEU A 160 -6.21 -7.61 6.24
N ALA A 161 -6.24 -8.64 7.09
CA ALA A 161 -5.08 -9.33 7.61
C ALA A 161 -5.10 -10.78 7.12
N VAL A 162 -3.92 -11.39 6.96
CA VAL A 162 -3.82 -12.80 6.55
C VAL A 162 -3.11 -13.56 7.66
N LEU A 163 -3.78 -14.57 8.19
CA LEU A 163 -3.31 -15.36 9.32
C LEU A 163 -3.55 -16.82 8.97
N ASP A 164 -2.51 -17.65 9.07
CA ASP A 164 -2.55 -19.07 8.68
C ASP A 164 -3.14 -19.30 7.28
N GLY A 165 -2.84 -18.39 6.34
CA GLY A 165 -3.34 -18.42 4.96
C GLY A 165 -4.82 -18.04 4.79
N ARG A 166 -5.53 -17.65 5.85
CA ARG A 166 -6.92 -17.19 5.81
C ARG A 166 -7.02 -15.67 5.88
N VAL A 167 -7.98 -15.10 5.15
CA VAL A 167 -8.30 -13.68 5.20
C VAL A 167 -9.15 -13.40 6.44
N HIS A 168 -8.68 -12.45 7.27
CA HIS A 168 -9.41 -11.89 8.38
C HIS A 168 -9.78 -10.44 8.10
N VAL A 169 -11.04 -10.11 8.32
CA VAL A 169 -11.58 -8.78 8.08
C VAL A 169 -11.73 -8.04 9.40
N LEU A 170 -11.03 -6.92 9.55
CA LEU A 170 -11.16 -5.99 10.65
C LEU A 170 -12.04 -4.81 10.19
N LEU A 171 -13.31 -4.87 10.56
CA LEU A 171 -14.28 -3.81 10.26
C LEU A 171 -14.25 -2.75 11.37
N CYS A 172 -13.80 -1.56 11.01
CA CYS A 172 -13.68 -0.39 11.87
C CYS A 172 -14.78 0.63 11.57
N GLY A 173 -15.45 1.12 12.62
CA GLY A 173 -16.49 2.14 12.54
C GLY A 173 -17.46 2.05 13.72
N GLN A 174 -18.34 3.03 13.91
CA GLN A 174 -19.28 3.07 15.05
C GLN A 174 -18.56 2.89 16.40
N GLY A 175 -17.39 3.50 16.57
CA GLY A 175 -16.62 3.41 17.81
C GLY A 175 -16.05 2.03 18.15
N ARG A 176 -16.10 1.04 17.25
CA ARG A 176 -15.65 -0.34 17.51
C ARG A 176 -14.86 -0.95 16.35
N VAL A 177 -14.11 -2.01 16.67
CA VAL A 177 -13.44 -2.89 15.70
C VAL A 177 -14.02 -4.29 15.85
N ARG A 178 -14.60 -4.81 14.78
CA ARG A 178 -15.15 -6.18 14.71
C ARG A 178 -14.25 -7.03 13.81
N ARG A 179 -14.03 -8.29 14.18
CA ARG A 179 -13.26 -9.25 13.38
C ARG A 179 -14.21 -10.26 12.76
N PHE A 180 -13.99 -10.59 11.50
CA PHE A 180 -14.65 -11.68 10.79
C PHE A 180 -13.60 -12.54 10.10
N GLU A 181 -13.95 -13.80 9.88
CA GLU A 181 -13.16 -14.73 9.08
C GLU A 181 -13.80 -14.83 7.70
N ALA A 182 -12.97 -14.79 6.66
CA ALA A 182 -13.39 -14.93 5.27
C ALA A 182 -12.69 -16.16 4.64
N GLY A 183 -12.45 -16.13 3.33
CA GLY A 183 -11.87 -17.24 2.58
C GLY A 183 -10.36 -17.41 2.75
N LEU A 184 -9.81 -18.37 2.01
CA LEU A 184 -8.36 -18.58 1.92
C LEU A 184 -7.72 -17.55 0.99
N LEU A 185 -6.55 -17.02 1.37
CA LEU A 185 -5.81 -16.05 0.56
C LEU A 185 -5.50 -16.62 -0.83
N ALA A 186 -5.05 -17.88 -0.92
CA ALA A 186 -4.70 -18.50 -2.20
C ALA A 186 -5.90 -18.68 -3.14
N GLU A 187 -7.11 -18.81 -2.60
CA GLU A 187 -8.35 -18.82 -3.41
C GLU A 187 -8.70 -17.40 -3.86
N ALA A 188 -8.59 -16.42 -2.96
CA ALA A 188 -8.82 -15.01 -3.28
C ALA A 188 -7.85 -14.48 -4.35
N GLU A 189 -6.57 -14.85 -4.29
CA GLU A 189 -5.55 -14.49 -5.28
C GLU A 189 -5.91 -15.07 -6.66
N ARG A 190 -6.22 -16.36 -6.74
CA ARG A 190 -6.63 -17.02 -7.99
C ARG A 190 -7.90 -16.41 -8.59
N GLU A 191 -8.91 -16.16 -7.76
CA GLU A 191 -10.16 -15.55 -8.23
C GLU A 191 -9.93 -14.10 -8.68
N ALA A 192 -9.08 -13.33 -7.98
CA ALA A 192 -8.72 -11.98 -8.39
C ALA A 192 -8.00 -11.96 -9.75
N GLU A 193 -7.09 -12.90 -10.00
CA GLU A 193 -6.44 -13.06 -11.31
C GLU A 193 -7.45 -13.40 -12.40
N HIS A 194 -8.39 -14.32 -12.12
CA HIS A 194 -9.45 -14.68 -13.04
C HIS A 194 -10.34 -13.48 -13.40
N VAL A 195 -10.77 -12.72 -12.39
CA VAL A 195 -11.56 -11.50 -12.57
C VAL A 195 -10.80 -10.47 -13.39
N GLN A 196 -9.53 -10.20 -13.10
CA GLN A 196 -8.73 -9.25 -13.87
C GLN A 196 -8.60 -9.67 -15.34
N ALA A 197 -8.39 -10.97 -15.60
CA ALA A 197 -8.35 -11.48 -16.96
C ALA A 197 -9.72 -11.33 -17.66
N GLY A 198 -10.82 -11.52 -16.93
CA GLY A 198 -12.18 -11.26 -17.39
C GLY A 198 -12.40 -9.80 -17.79
N LEU A 199 -12.02 -8.86 -16.92
CA LEU A 199 -12.13 -7.42 -17.17
C LEU A 199 -11.31 -6.98 -18.38
N ARG A 200 -10.08 -7.47 -18.53
CA ARG A 200 -9.26 -7.19 -19.72
C ARG A 200 -9.94 -7.65 -21.01
N ARG A 201 -10.62 -8.80 -20.98
CA ARG A 201 -11.37 -9.29 -22.15
C ARG A 201 -12.60 -8.46 -22.47
N LEU A 202 -13.28 -7.91 -21.45
CA LEU A 202 -14.44 -7.01 -21.64
C LEU A 202 -14.06 -5.67 -22.28
N ALA A 203 -12.79 -5.27 -22.25
CA ALA A 203 -12.32 -4.08 -22.95
C ALA A 203 -12.26 -4.24 -24.48
N HIS A 204 -12.49 -5.46 -25.01
CA HIS A 204 -12.53 -5.72 -26.45
C HIS A 204 -13.98 -5.80 -26.97
N PRO A 205 -14.28 -5.27 -28.17
CA PRO A 205 -15.63 -5.34 -28.76
C PRO A 205 -16.17 -6.77 -28.87
N GLY A 206 -17.47 -6.97 -28.61
CA GLY A 206 -18.14 -8.27 -28.76
C GLY A 206 -17.98 -9.22 -27.56
N ALA A 207 -17.48 -8.72 -26.43
CA ALA A 207 -17.28 -9.51 -25.20
C ALA A 207 -18.44 -9.40 -24.19
N GLU A 208 -19.51 -8.68 -24.51
CA GLU A 208 -20.61 -8.32 -23.59
C GLU A 208 -21.29 -9.55 -22.99
N ALA A 209 -21.43 -10.63 -23.77
CA ALA A 209 -22.00 -11.90 -23.30
C ALA A 209 -21.24 -12.53 -22.12
N ARG A 210 -20.01 -12.09 -21.83
CA ARG A 210 -19.20 -12.57 -20.71
C ARG A 210 -19.41 -11.77 -19.41
N LEU A 211 -20.15 -10.66 -19.45
CA LEU A 211 -20.38 -9.82 -18.28
C LEU A 211 -20.95 -10.61 -17.07
N PRO A 212 -21.97 -11.49 -17.24
CA PRO A 212 -22.50 -12.27 -16.10
C PRO A 212 -21.46 -13.19 -15.46
N LEU A 213 -20.49 -13.70 -16.24
CA LEU A 213 -19.41 -14.54 -15.70
C LEU A 213 -18.45 -13.72 -14.82
N VAL A 214 -18.15 -12.49 -15.24
CA VAL A 214 -17.30 -11.56 -14.47
C VAL A 214 -18.02 -11.10 -13.21
N GLU A 215 -19.32 -10.84 -13.26
CA GLU A 215 -20.14 -10.51 -12.09
C GLU A 215 -20.19 -11.67 -11.08
N ALA A 216 -20.41 -12.90 -11.55
CA ALA A 216 -20.38 -14.10 -10.70
C ALA A 216 -19.00 -14.31 -10.05
N ALA A 217 -17.92 -14.04 -10.79
CA ALA A 217 -16.55 -14.06 -10.25
C ALA A 217 -16.34 -12.94 -9.21
N GLY A 218 -16.88 -11.74 -9.43
CA GLY A 218 -16.89 -10.67 -8.45
C GLY A 218 -17.63 -11.03 -7.16
N ALA A 219 -18.73 -11.76 -7.25
CA ALA A 219 -19.47 -12.26 -6.08
C ALA A 219 -18.67 -13.31 -5.30
N ARG A 220 -18.03 -14.27 -5.97
CA ARG A 220 -17.12 -15.24 -5.31
C ARG A 220 -15.94 -14.55 -4.65
N LEU A 221 -15.34 -13.56 -5.33
CA LEU A 221 -14.24 -12.79 -4.79
C LEU A 221 -14.65 -12.00 -3.53
N GLN A 222 -15.88 -11.49 -3.48
CA GLN A 222 -16.43 -10.87 -2.27
C GLN A 222 -16.52 -11.87 -1.10
N GLU A 223 -17.04 -13.07 -1.32
CA GLU A 223 -17.12 -14.10 -0.27
C GLU A 223 -15.72 -14.43 0.28
N LEU A 224 -14.74 -14.59 -0.60
CA LEU A 224 -13.36 -14.89 -0.24
C LEU A 224 -12.67 -13.75 0.54
N LEU A 225 -12.97 -12.49 0.20
CA LEU A 225 -12.28 -11.32 0.78
C LEU A 225 -13.01 -10.70 1.98
N LEU A 226 -14.34 -10.65 1.95
CA LEU A 226 -15.17 -9.98 2.94
C LEU A 226 -15.98 -10.97 3.78
N GLY A 227 -16.42 -12.08 3.18
CA GLY A 227 -17.26 -13.08 3.83
C GLY A 227 -18.43 -12.44 4.61
N PRO A 228 -18.69 -12.86 5.87
CA PRO A 228 -19.76 -12.31 6.70
C PRO A 228 -19.66 -10.80 6.97
N ALA A 229 -18.47 -10.20 6.83
CA ALA A 229 -18.30 -8.75 7.08
C ALA A 229 -19.07 -7.89 6.06
N ALA A 230 -19.34 -8.41 4.85
CA ALA A 230 -20.07 -7.70 3.81
C ALA A 230 -21.46 -7.22 4.27
N ALA A 231 -22.15 -8.03 5.09
CA ALA A 231 -23.45 -7.70 5.66
C ALA A 231 -23.43 -6.56 6.69
N HIS A 232 -22.24 -6.11 7.11
CA HIS A 232 -22.07 -5.11 8.17
C HIS A 232 -21.50 -3.77 7.70
N LEU A 233 -21.34 -3.58 6.39
CA LEU A 233 -20.78 -2.35 5.82
C LEU A 233 -21.71 -1.13 5.90
N GLY A 234 -23.00 -1.31 6.21
CA GLY A 234 -23.98 -0.22 6.22
C GLY A 234 -24.26 0.28 4.79
N SER A 235 -24.54 1.57 4.57
CA SER A 235 -24.70 2.19 3.23
C SER A 235 -23.66 3.28 2.93
N GLY A 236 -22.86 3.68 3.91
CA GLY A 236 -21.90 4.79 3.78
C GLY A 236 -20.61 4.44 3.03
N PRO A 237 -19.70 5.43 2.90
CA PRO A 237 -18.39 5.26 2.27
C PRO A 237 -17.55 4.15 2.93
N VAL A 238 -16.80 3.43 2.09
CA VAL A 238 -15.92 2.34 2.53
C VAL A 238 -14.47 2.64 2.14
N VAL A 239 -13.57 2.48 3.11
CA VAL A 239 -12.12 2.48 2.90
C VAL A 239 -11.62 1.05 3.02
N VAL A 240 -10.97 0.52 2.00
CA VAL A 240 -10.35 -0.81 2.04
C VAL A 240 -8.86 -0.67 2.27
N VAL A 241 -8.33 -1.41 3.23
CA VAL A 241 -6.90 -1.51 3.55
C VAL A 241 -6.46 -2.97 3.32
N PRO A 242 -6.07 -3.33 2.09
CA PRO A 242 -5.66 -4.69 1.79
C PRO A 242 -4.18 -4.94 2.10
N PRO A 243 -3.75 -6.20 2.31
CA PRO A 243 -2.33 -6.54 2.26
C PRO A 243 -1.77 -6.36 0.84
N GLY A 244 -0.44 -6.26 0.73
CA GLY A 244 0.26 -6.00 -0.53
C GLY A 244 -0.19 -6.86 -1.71
N ARG A 245 -0.37 -8.16 -1.47
CA ARG A 245 -0.81 -9.16 -2.46
C ARG A 245 -2.20 -8.88 -3.04
N LEU A 246 -3.07 -8.19 -2.30
CA LEU A 246 -4.46 -7.92 -2.68
C LEU A 246 -4.69 -6.49 -3.19
N HIS A 247 -3.65 -5.66 -3.34
CA HIS A 247 -3.81 -4.31 -3.89
C HIS A 247 -4.38 -4.28 -5.31
N ARG A 248 -4.14 -5.34 -6.10
CA ARG A 248 -4.59 -5.41 -7.50
C ARG A 248 -6.05 -5.88 -7.63
N VAL A 249 -6.73 -6.19 -6.53
CA VAL A 249 -8.14 -6.60 -6.56
C VAL A 249 -8.98 -5.46 -7.14
N PRO A 250 -9.88 -5.73 -8.10
CA PRO A 250 -10.83 -4.75 -8.60
C PRO A 250 -11.98 -4.59 -7.59
N TRP A 251 -11.72 -3.85 -6.51
CA TRP A 251 -12.64 -3.68 -5.37
C TRP A 251 -14.03 -3.17 -5.77
N ALA A 252 -14.11 -2.33 -6.80
CA ALA A 252 -15.37 -1.81 -7.32
C ALA A 252 -16.25 -2.87 -8.01
N LEU A 253 -15.74 -4.08 -8.28
CA LEU A 253 -16.53 -5.19 -8.83
C LEU A 253 -17.29 -5.95 -7.73
N LEU A 254 -16.88 -5.84 -6.47
CA LEU A 254 -17.52 -6.59 -5.38
C LEU A 254 -18.95 -6.05 -5.20
N PRO A 255 -19.99 -6.92 -5.20
CA PRO A 255 -21.39 -6.48 -5.13
C PRO A 255 -21.71 -5.52 -3.98
N ALA A 256 -21.10 -5.72 -2.81
CA ALA A 256 -21.29 -4.91 -1.62
C ALA A 256 -20.58 -3.55 -1.70
N LEU A 257 -19.65 -3.35 -2.65
CA LEU A 257 -18.86 -2.13 -2.78
C LEU A 257 -19.17 -1.31 -4.04
N ARG A 258 -19.71 -1.94 -5.08
CA ARG A 258 -19.85 -1.32 -6.43
C ARG A 258 -20.68 -0.03 -6.47
N GLU A 259 -21.72 0.07 -5.64
CA GLU A 259 -22.63 1.24 -5.58
C GLU A 259 -22.22 2.27 -4.51
N ARG A 260 -20.94 2.30 -4.10
CA ARG A 260 -20.49 3.12 -2.96
C ARG A 260 -19.31 4.00 -3.29
N VAL A 261 -19.18 5.08 -2.53
CA VAL A 261 -17.92 5.81 -2.43
C VAL A 261 -16.88 4.89 -1.80
N LEU A 262 -15.91 4.48 -2.62
CA LEU A 262 -14.88 3.53 -2.29
C LEU A 262 -13.51 4.20 -2.38
N SER A 263 -12.68 4.02 -1.35
CA SER A 263 -11.27 4.37 -1.38
C SER A 263 -10.43 3.15 -0.99
N VAL A 264 -9.29 2.97 -1.64
CA VAL A 264 -8.30 1.94 -1.27
C VAL A 264 -7.10 2.66 -0.70
N SER A 265 -6.73 2.34 0.53
CA SER A 265 -5.58 2.91 1.21
C SER A 265 -4.53 1.85 1.48
N PRO A 266 -3.23 2.16 1.36
CA PRO A 266 -2.17 1.21 1.69
C PRO A 266 -2.10 0.88 3.18
N SER A 267 -2.58 1.79 4.05
CA SER A 267 -2.72 1.56 5.50
C SER A 267 -3.81 2.46 6.10
N ALA A 268 -4.35 2.10 7.26
CA ALA A 268 -5.26 2.98 8.01
C ALA A 268 -4.53 4.26 8.50
N SER A 269 -3.24 4.14 8.81
CA SER A 269 -2.36 5.25 9.20
C SER A 269 -2.18 6.26 8.05
N SER A 270 -1.98 5.79 6.81
CA SER A 270 -1.91 6.63 5.62
C SER A 270 -3.23 7.35 5.35
N TRP A 271 -4.35 6.65 5.53
CA TRP A 271 -5.69 7.25 5.38
C TRP A 271 -5.93 8.36 6.42
N LEU A 272 -5.58 8.10 7.69
CA LEU A 272 -5.65 9.10 8.76
C LEU A 272 -4.80 10.32 8.45
N ARG A 273 -3.55 10.11 8.05
CA ARG A 273 -2.65 11.20 7.65
C ARG A 273 -3.26 12.03 6.51
N ALA A 274 -3.77 11.38 5.46
CA ALA A 274 -4.44 12.06 4.35
C ALA A 274 -5.73 12.81 4.77
N ARG A 275 -6.38 12.41 5.86
CA ARG A 275 -7.52 13.15 6.45
C ARG A 275 -7.14 14.31 7.34
N ASP A 276 -5.93 14.29 7.87
CA ASP A 276 -5.47 15.35 8.77
C ASP A 276 -4.53 16.34 8.06
N THR A 277 -4.04 16.01 6.86
CA THR A 277 -3.34 16.94 5.98
C THR A 277 -4.24 18.10 5.59
N ALA A 278 -3.88 19.32 6.02
CA ALA A 278 -4.52 20.54 5.58
C ALA A 278 -4.27 20.75 4.07
N PRO A 279 -5.29 21.14 3.28
CA PRO A 279 -5.08 21.49 1.89
C PRO A 279 -4.14 22.70 1.76
N PRO A 280 -3.33 22.78 0.70
CA PRO A 280 -2.43 23.91 0.50
C PRO A 280 -3.21 25.23 0.35
N PRO A 281 -2.68 26.35 0.87
CA PRO A 281 -3.30 27.65 0.67
C PRO A 281 -3.41 27.96 -0.83
N GLY A 282 -4.59 28.39 -1.29
CA GLY A 282 -4.83 28.82 -2.68
C GLY A 282 -5.42 27.76 -3.62
N GLY A 283 -5.69 26.53 -3.16
CA GLY A 283 -6.53 25.56 -3.88
C GLY A 283 -6.02 25.09 -5.24
N ARG A 284 -4.78 25.41 -5.60
CA ARG A 284 -4.21 25.12 -6.91
C ARG A 284 -3.96 23.62 -7.04
N GLN A 285 -4.72 22.97 -7.92
CA GLN A 285 -4.56 21.58 -8.27
C GLN A 285 -3.59 21.46 -9.44
N VAL A 286 -2.68 20.48 -9.36
CA VAL A 286 -1.78 20.14 -10.47
C VAL A 286 -2.17 18.75 -10.93
N LEU A 287 -2.63 18.67 -12.17
CA LEU A 287 -2.91 17.42 -12.85
C LEU A 287 -1.68 17.04 -13.68
N VAL A 288 -1.23 15.79 -13.57
CA VAL A 288 -0.03 15.29 -14.25
C VAL A 288 -0.37 14.05 -15.05
N ARG A 289 0.04 14.01 -16.32
CA ARG A 289 -0.08 12.83 -17.18
C ARG A 289 1.29 12.25 -17.52
N GLY A 290 1.35 10.93 -17.69
CA GLY A 290 2.54 10.25 -18.20
C GLY A 290 2.70 10.39 -19.72
N PRO A 291 3.94 10.23 -20.25
CA PRO A 291 4.16 10.13 -21.70
C PRO A 291 3.57 8.81 -22.25
N GLY A 292 3.14 8.82 -23.53
CA GLY A 292 2.73 7.60 -24.25
C GLY A 292 1.38 7.00 -23.86
N LEU A 293 0.52 7.74 -23.16
CA LEU A 293 -0.84 7.26 -22.85
C LEU A 293 -1.69 7.20 -24.12
N ALA A 294 -2.24 6.03 -24.44
CA ALA A 294 -3.11 5.81 -25.58
C ALA A 294 -4.37 6.70 -25.57
N SER A 295 -4.84 7.11 -24.38
CA SER A 295 -5.97 8.01 -24.20
C SER A 295 -5.63 9.49 -24.42
N GLY A 296 -4.37 9.85 -24.69
CA GLY A 296 -3.93 11.23 -24.85
C GLY A 296 -4.06 12.09 -23.59
N GLY A 297 -4.41 11.50 -22.44
CA GLY A 297 -4.73 12.23 -21.23
C GLY A 297 -6.18 12.73 -21.16
N ALA A 298 -7.11 12.17 -21.94
CA ALA A 298 -8.53 12.54 -21.93
C ALA A 298 -9.21 12.43 -20.54
N GLU A 299 -8.63 11.65 -19.63
CA GLU A 299 -9.11 11.46 -18.25
C GLU A 299 -8.54 12.50 -17.25
N VAL A 300 -7.71 13.43 -17.74
CA VAL A 300 -7.01 14.43 -16.93
C VAL A 300 -7.63 15.80 -17.20
N THR A 301 -8.77 16.07 -16.56
CA THR A 301 -9.55 17.32 -16.67
C THR A 301 -9.79 17.99 -15.33
#